data_AF-A0A315QPD3-F1
#
_entry.id   AF-A0A315QPD3-F1
#
_cell.length_a   1.000
_cell.length_b   1.000
_cell.length_c   1.000
_cell.angle_alpha   90.00
_cell.angle_beta   90.00
_cell.angle_gamma   90.00
#
_symmetry.space_group_name_H-M   'P 1'
#
loop_
_entity.id
_entity.type
_entity.pdbx_description
1 polymer ?
#
loop_
_entity_poly.entity_id
_entity_poly.type
_entity_poly.pdbx_seq_one_letter_code
_entity_poly.pdbx_strand_id
1 'polypeptide(L)'
;MTVREFAEKYKLEVVAGNNLDAEINGVYFGDEPHDVMKMAEEGNIWLTILDGLVTVGVALLADISAVILVEHHFTKKLDKKLATYSFF
;
A
#
# COMPACT_ATOMS: atom_id res chain seq x y z
N MET A 1 -7.18 -13.98 2.53
CA MET A 1 -8.20 -13.03 2.04
C MET A 1 -7.47 -12.13 1.08
N THR A 2 -8.07 -11.83 -0.07
CA THR A 2 -7.38 -11.00 -1.06
C THR A 2 -7.48 -9.52 -0.69
N VAL A 3 -6.61 -8.71 -1.28
CA VAL A 3 -6.69 -7.24 -1.18
C VAL A 3 -8.04 -6.73 -1.67
N ARG A 4 -8.60 -7.33 -2.73
CA ARG A 4 -9.94 -7.05 -3.26
C ARG A 4 -11.01 -7.27 -2.22
N GLU A 5 -11.06 -8.46 -1.63
CA GLU A 5 -12.03 -8.81 -0.59
C GLU A 5 -11.93 -7.88 0.61
N PHE A 6 -10.71 -7.52 1.00
CA PHE A 6 -10.47 -6.58 2.09
C PHE A 6 -10.99 -5.18 1.77
N ALA A 7 -10.66 -4.65 0.58
CA ALA A 7 -11.12 -3.34 0.15
C ALA A 7 -12.66 -3.27 0.07
N GLU A 8 -13.31 -4.30 -0.47
CA GLU A 8 -14.77 -4.39 -0.55
C GLU A 8 -15.42 -4.47 0.84
N LYS A 9 -14.88 -5.33 1.73
CA LYS A 9 -15.39 -5.53 3.08
C LYS A 9 -15.36 -4.24 3.91
N TYR A 10 -14.29 -3.46 3.79
CA TYR A 10 -14.11 -2.22 4.54
C TYR A 10 -14.52 -0.96 3.76
N LYS A 11 -15.08 -1.11 2.55
CA LYS A 11 -15.51 -0.02 1.67
C LYS A 11 -14.40 1.00 1.41
N LEU A 12 -13.20 0.51 1.17
CA LEU A 12 -12.02 1.33 0.90
C LEU A 12 -12.01 1.75 -0.56
N GLU A 13 -11.43 2.92 -0.82
CA GLU A 13 -11.17 3.41 -2.17
C GLU A 13 -9.82 2.87 -2.66
N VAL A 14 -9.82 2.16 -3.78
CA VAL A 14 -8.59 1.75 -4.45
C VAL A 14 -8.11 2.91 -5.32
N VAL A 15 -7.08 3.59 -4.84
CA VAL A 15 -6.50 4.77 -5.52
C VAL A 15 -5.47 4.42 -6.59
N ALA A 16 -4.80 3.28 -6.45
CA ALA A 16 -3.75 2.81 -7.34
C ALA A 16 -3.51 1.30 -7.17
N GLY A 17 -2.84 0.69 -8.14
CA GLY A 17 -2.51 -0.74 -8.16
C GLY A 17 -3.46 -1.57 -9.00
N ASN A 18 -2.95 -2.67 -9.56
CA ASN A 18 -3.66 -3.59 -10.45
C ASN A 18 -3.77 -5.01 -9.85
N ASN A 19 -2.81 -5.43 -9.01
CA ASN A 19 -2.81 -6.74 -8.35
C ASN A 19 -3.65 -6.73 -7.06
N LEU A 20 -4.98 -6.72 -7.21
CA LEU A 20 -5.90 -6.81 -6.08
C LEU A 20 -6.16 -8.25 -5.61
N ASP A 21 -5.63 -9.24 -6.31
CA ASP A 21 -5.82 -10.65 -5.98
C ASP A 21 -4.69 -11.20 -5.09
N ALA A 22 -3.74 -10.35 -4.67
CA ALA A 22 -2.72 -10.67 -3.70
C ALA A 22 -3.32 -11.10 -2.35
N GLU A 23 -2.76 -12.12 -1.72
CA GLU A 23 -3.18 -12.62 -0.41
C GLU A 23 -2.64 -11.74 0.72
N ILE A 24 -3.47 -11.51 1.72
CA ILE A 24 -3.10 -10.83 2.96
C ILE A 24 -2.75 -11.87 4.02
N ASN A 25 -1.49 -11.88 4.44
CA ASN A 25 -0.94 -12.82 5.44
C ASN A 25 -0.72 -12.18 6.82
N GLY A 26 -0.78 -10.85 6.90
CA GLY A 26 -0.61 -10.14 8.17
C GLY A 26 -0.73 -8.62 8.03
N VAL A 27 -0.28 -7.91 9.06
CA VAL A 27 -0.34 -6.45 9.15
C VAL A 27 0.98 -5.92 9.70
N TYR A 28 1.44 -4.82 9.12
CA TYR A 28 2.49 -3.98 9.71
C TYR A 28 1.96 -2.54 9.85
N PHE A 29 2.30 -1.89 10.95
CA PHE A 29 1.96 -0.49 11.20
C PHE A 29 3.22 0.29 11.58
N GLY A 30 3.35 1.51 11.06
CA GLY A 30 4.49 2.37 11.32
C GLY A 30 4.80 3.25 10.12
N ASP A 31 5.47 4.37 10.36
CA ASP A 31 5.67 5.43 9.37
C ASP A 31 7.15 5.65 9.02
N GLU A 32 8.01 4.71 9.42
CA GLU A 32 9.45 4.83 9.25
C GLU A 32 9.93 3.79 8.23
N PRO A 33 10.33 4.21 7.00
CA PRO A 33 10.66 3.31 5.90
C PRO A 33 11.70 2.25 6.23
N HIS A 34 12.70 2.58 7.05
CA HIS A 34 13.75 1.63 7.41
C HIS A 34 13.24 0.49 8.30
N ASP A 35 12.28 0.78 9.18
CA ASP A 35 11.69 -0.22 10.06
C ASP A 35 10.72 -1.11 9.29
N VAL A 36 9.99 -0.56 8.31
CA VAL A 36 9.12 -1.33 7.42
C VAL A 36 9.92 -2.41 6.69
N MET A 37 11.02 -2.02 6.04
CA MET A 37 11.88 -2.99 5.32
C MET A 37 12.54 -4.03 6.24
N LYS A 38 12.67 -3.74 7.53
CA LYS A 38 13.33 -4.63 8.50
C LYS A 38 12.34 -5.57 9.20
N MET A 39 11.12 -5.12 9.41
CA MET A 39 10.18 -5.74 10.36
C MET A 39 8.87 -6.19 9.70
N ALA A 40 8.52 -5.68 8.52
CA ALA A 40 7.37 -6.18 7.78
C ALA A 40 7.69 -7.54 7.15
N GLU A 41 6.69 -8.40 7.07
CA GLU A 41 6.77 -9.72 6.46
C GLU A 41 6.05 -9.72 5.12
N GLU A 42 6.48 -10.60 4.22
CA GLU A 42 5.85 -10.83 2.92
C GLU A 42 4.34 -11.06 3.09
N GLY A 43 3.56 -10.38 2.28
CA GLY A 43 2.11 -10.49 2.28
C GLY A 43 1.42 -9.69 3.37
N ASN A 44 2.15 -8.92 4.19
CA ASN A 44 1.54 -7.95 5.09
C ASN A 44 0.83 -6.85 4.31
N ILE A 45 -0.26 -6.32 4.86
CA ILE A 45 -0.70 -4.97 4.52
C ILE A 45 0.01 -3.96 5.42
N TRP A 46 0.37 -2.80 4.88
CA TRP A 46 1.08 -1.75 5.58
C TRP A 46 0.18 -0.55 5.84
N LEU A 47 -0.08 -0.24 7.11
CA LEU A 47 -0.80 0.94 7.55
C LEU A 47 0.18 2.09 7.83
N THR A 48 0.02 3.21 7.12
CA THR A 48 0.93 4.37 7.25
C THR A 48 0.30 5.69 6.83
N ILE A 49 0.83 6.81 7.32
CA ILE A 49 0.54 8.17 6.83
C ILE A 49 1.41 8.58 5.62
N LEU A 50 2.42 7.77 5.26
CA LEU A 50 3.37 8.11 4.20
C LEU A 50 2.75 7.95 2.81
N ASP A 51 2.74 9.01 2.01
CA ASP A 51 2.31 8.98 0.61
C ASP A 51 3.49 9.08 -0.39
N GLY A 52 3.20 8.78 -1.66
CA GLY A 52 4.13 9.01 -2.77
C GLY A 52 5.10 7.86 -3.07
N LEU A 53 6.15 8.19 -3.83
CA LEU A 53 7.03 7.19 -4.46
C LEU A 53 7.89 6.40 -3.47
N VAL A 54 8.23 6.99 -2.32
CA VAL A 54 9.00 6.30 -1.28
C VAL A 54 8.16 5.16 -0.71
N THR A 55 6.89 5.42 -0.39
CA THR A 55 5.95 4.39 0.10
C THR A 55 5.81 3.25 -0.90
N VAL A 56 5.63 3.58 -2.19
CA VAL A 56 5.54 2.56 -3.26
C VAL A 56 6.83 1.74 -3.34
N GLY A 57 7.99 2.39 -3.32
CA GLY A 57 9.28 1.70 -3.39
C GLY A 57 9.54 0.79 -2.19
N VAL A 58 9.18 1.24 -0.98
CA VAL A 58 9.31 0.45 0.25
C VAL A 58 8.37 -0.75 0.22
N ALA A 59 7.11 -0.55 -0.17
CA ALA A 59 6.14 -1.63 -0.28
C ALA A 59 6.58 -2.71 -1.28
N LEU A 60 7.15 -2.30 -2.41
CA LEU A 60 7.71 -3.21 -3.41
C LEU A 60 8.93 -3.98 -2.90
N LEU A 61 9.82 -3.32 -2.14
CA LEU A 61 11.05 -3.95 -1.63
C LEU A 61 10.79 -4.88 -0.43
N ALA A 62 9.70 -4.67 0.30
CA ALA A 62 9.32 -5.44 1.48
C ALA A 62 8.19 -6.46 1.20
N ASP A 63 7.88 -6.72 -0.08
CA ASP A 63 6.83 -7.63 -0.54
C ASP A 63 5.47 -7.43 0.17
N ILE A 64 5.07 -6.16 0.32
CA ILE A 64 3.80 -5.75 0.93
C ILE A 64 2.65 -5.98 -0.06
N SER A 65 1.58 -6.65 0.38
CA SER A 65 0.41 -6.93 -0.45
C SER A 65 -0.42 -5.68 -0.77
N ALA A 66 -0.55 -4.77 0.19
CA ALA A 66 -1.23 -3.49 -0.02
C ALA A 66 -0.80 -2.45 1.01
N VAL A 67 -0.78 -1.18 0.59
CA VAL A 67 -0.59 -0.04 1.50
C VAL A 67 -1.94 0.60 1.78
N ILE A 68 -2.24 0.77 3.06
CA ILE A 68 -3.42 1.47 3.55
C ILE A 68 -2.97 2.83 4.09
N LEU A 69 -3.33 3.89 3.37
CA LEU A 69 -3.09 5.25 3.82
C LEU A 69 -4.05 5.59 4.96
N VAL A 70 -3.47 5.77 6.14
CA VAL A 70 -4.19 6.19 7.34
C VAL A 70 -4.14 7.72 7.38
N GLU A 71 -5.28 8.34 7.70
CA GLU A 71 -5.46 9.79 7.73
C GLU A 71 -5.54 10.47 6.34
N HIS A 72 -6.32 11.55 6.25
CA HIS A 72 -6.68 12.18 4.99
C HIS A 72 -5.59 13.16 4.52
N HIS A 73 -4.39 12.65 4.25
CA HIS A 73 -3.27 13.42 3.68
C HIS A 73 -3.08 13.14 2.18
N PHE A 74 -4.15 12.76 1.45
CA PHE A 74 -4.07 12.54 0.02
C PHE A 74 -3.74 13.85 -0.71
N THR A 75 -2.46 14.06 -1.02
CA THR A 75 -2.06 15.20 -1.82
C THR A 75 -2.48 14.94 -3.27
N LYS A 76 -3.30 15.83 -3.86
CA LYS A 76 -3.78 15.79 -5.27
C LYS A 76 -2.68 15.68 -6.36
N LYS A 77 -1.42 15.51 -5.97
CA LYS A 77 -0.29 15.25 -6.87
C LYS A 77 -0.24 13.81 -7.39
N LEU A 78 -0.86 12.83 -6.71
CA LEU A 78 -0.86 11.43 -7.16
C LEU A 78 -1.71 11.19 -8.43
N ASP A 79 -2.85 11.85 -8.57
CA ASP A 79 -3.83 11.63 -9.67
C ASP A 79 -3.28 11.83 -11.10
N LYS A 80 -2.20 12.63 -11.27
CA LYS A 80 -1.71 12.98 -12.61
C LYS A 80 -0.37 12.37 -13.00
N LYS A 81 0.40 11.84 -12.05
CA LYS A 81 1.73 11.26 -12.35
C LYS A 81 1.76 9.74 -12.27
N LEU A 82 0.92 9.10 -11.47
CA LEU A 82 0.95 7.64 -11.29
C LEU A 82 0.08 6.89 -12.30
N ALA A 83 -1.00 7.49 -12.81
CA ALA A 83 -1.73 6.94 -13.96
C ALA A 83 -0.86 6.77 -15.22
N THR A 84 0.31 7.41 -15.27
CA THR A 84 1.28 7.29 -16.38
C THR A 84 2.35 6.21 -16.15
N TYR A 85 2.40 5.62 -14.94
CA TYR A 85 3.28 4.49 -14.65
C TYR A 85 2.43 3.32 -14.16
N SER A 86 1.96 2.50 -15.11
CA SER A 86 1.43 1.17 -14.80
C SER A 86 2.59 0.35 -14.21
N PHE A 87 2.67 0.28 -12.89
CA PHE A 87 3.48 -0.72 -12.23
C PHE A 87 2.64 -2.00 -12.09
N PHE A 88 3.32 -3.10 -12.35
CA PHE A 88 2.83 -4.43 -12.68
C PHE A 88 2.07 -5.12 -11.55
#